data_AF-A0AAU8J7W9-F1
#
_entry.id   AF-A0AAU8J7W9-F1
#
_cell.length_a   1.000
_cell.length_b   1.000
_cell.length_c   1.000
_cell.angle_alpha   90.00
_cell.angle_beta   90.00
_cell.angle_gamma   90.00
#
_symmetry.space_group_name_H-M   'P 1'
#
loop_
_entity.id
_entity.type
_entity.pdbx_description
1 polymer ?
#
loop_
_entity_poly.entity_id
_entity_poly.type
_entity_poly.pdbx_seq_one_letter_code
_entity_poly.pdbx_strand_id
1 'polypeptide(L)'
;MTITEILQITDRLILSQTGKHLNDLQETVIKGAWQGQTYQVIAEECQHSESRIRDVGYELWNLLSKALGEDIKKNNFCSTFEKLNIESYPNSSPK
;
A
#
# COMPACT_ATOMS: atom_id res chain seq x y z
N MET A 1 -8.05 -0.66 -10.06
CA MET A 1 -7.80 0.46 -9.13
C MET A 1 -6.62 1.28 -9.66
N THR A 2 -6.69 2.60 -9.59
CA THR A 2 -5.64 3.53 -9.99
C THR A 2 -4.67 3.80 -8.83
N ILE A 3 -3.47 4.32 -9.13
CA ILE A 3 -2.48 4.71 -8.09
C ILE A 3 -3.05 5.73 -7.11
N THR A 4 -3.86 6.67 -7.59
CA THR A 4 -4.48 7.69 -6.73
C THR A 4 -5.50 7.07 -5.76
N GLU A 5 -6.31 6.13 -6.23
CA GLU A 5 -7.31 5.45 -5.38
C GLU A 5 -6.64 4.62 -4.29
N ILE A 6 -5.59 3.85 -4.62
CA ILE A 6 -4.89 3.05 -3.61
C ILE A 6 -4.23 3.93 -2.55
N LEU A 7 -3.64 5.07 -2.94
CA LEU A 7 -3.08 6.05 -2.01
C LEU A 7 -4.14 6.62 -1.08
N GLN A 8 -5.31 6.99 -1.61
CA GLN A 8 -6.40 7.51 -0.79
C GLN A 8 -6.96 6.47 0.20
N ILE A 9 -7.07 5.20 -0.22
CA ILE A 9 -7.54 4.13 0.67
C ILE A 9 -6.51 3.87 1.77
N THR A 10 -5.24 3.70 1.40
CA THR A 10 -4.16 3.48 2.37
C THR A 10 -3.98 4.66 3.31
N ASP A 11 -4.08 5.91 2.84
CA ASP A 11 -4.05 7.09 3.70
C ASP A 11 -5.14 7.09 4.75
N ARG A 12 -6.39 6.79 4.36
CA ARG A 12 -7.50 6.68 5.31
C ARG A 12 -7.29 5.55 6.33
N LEU A 13 -6.76 4.41 5.91
CA LEU A 13 -6.47 3.30 6.82
C LEU A 13 -5.38 3.67 7.84
N ILE A 14 -4.29 4.29 7.39
CA ILE A 14 -3.19 4.72 8.26
C ILE A 14 -3.63 5.85 9.19
N LEU A 15 -4.43 6.81 8.70
CA LEU A 15 -5.03 7.86 9.51
C LEU A 15 -5.90 7.28 10.62
N SER A 16 -6.75 6.30 10.31
CA SER A 16 -7.60 5.65 11.31
C SER A 16 -6.80 4.89 12.36
N GLN A 17 -5.67 4.27 11.98
CA GLN A 17 -4.86 3.48 12.90
C GLN A 17 -3.87 4.29 13.74
N THR A 18 -3.33 5.38 13.18
CA THR A 18 -2.21 6.14 13.79
C THR A 18 -2.58 7.56 14.17
N GLY A 19 -3.73 8.07 13.68
CA GLY A 19 -4.10 9.47 13.77
C GLY A 19 -3.29 10.40 12.87
N LYS A 20 -2.47 9.86 11.96
CA LYS A 20 -1.61 10.63 11.05
C LYS A 20 -1.78 10.14 9.61
N HIS A 21 -1.67 11.07 8.67
CA HIS A 21 -1.64 10.78 7.24
C HIS A 21 -0.33 10.10 6.83
N LEU A 22 -0.34 9.49 5.64
CA LEU A 22 0.88 9.00 4.99
C LEU A 22 1.88 10.16 4.84
N ASN A 23 3.15 9.86 5.11
CA ASN A 23 4.24 10.76 4.73
C ASN A 23 4.75 10.43 3.32
N ASP A 24 5.56 11.33 2.76
CA ASP A 24 6.09 11.20 1.40
C ASP A 24 6.81 9.87 1.15
N LEU A 25 7.57 9.37 2.13
CA LEU A 25 8.27 8.08 1.99
C LEU A 25 7.31 6.89 1.97
N GLN A 26 6.30 6.92 2.82
CA GLN A 26 5.26 5.90 2.85
C GLN A 26 4.46 5.90 1.55
N GLU A 27 4.11 7.07 1.01
CA GLU A 27 3.47 7.18 -0.30
C GLU A 27 4.33 6.61 -1.42
N THR A 28 5.63 6.93 -1.47
CA THR A 28 6.52 6.38 -2.49
C THR A 28 6.61 4.86 -2.38
N VAL A 29 6.72 4.32 -1.17
CA VAL A 29 6.73 2.87 -0.96
C VAL A 29 5.45 2.22 -1.48
N ILE A 30 4.28 2.83 -1.24
CA ILE A 30 2.99 2.34 -1.76
C ILE A 30 2.96 2.40 -3.28
N LYS A 31 3.33 3.54 -3.88
CA LYS A 31 3.39 3.74 -5.34
C LYS A 31 4.26 2.69 -6.00
N GLY A 32 5.47 2.49 -5.47
CA GLY A 32 6.40 1.53 -6.05
C GLY A 32 6.00 0.08 -5.81
N ALA A 33 5.42 -0.25 -4.66
CA ALA A 33 4.84 -1.58 -4.44
C ALA A 33 3.70 -1.87 -5.41
N TRP A 34 2.83 -0.89 -5.68
CA TRP A 34 1.72 -1.00 -6.64
C TRP A 34 2.21 -1.19 -8.09
N GLN A 35 3.30 -0.51 -8.45
CA GLN A 35 3.94 -0.63 -9.76
C GLN A 35 4.85 -1.87 -9.91
N GLY A 36 4.99 -2.69 -8.86
CA GLY A 36 5.84 -3.88 -8.89
C GLY A 36 7.34 -3.59 -8.78
N GLN A 37 7.74 -2.37 -8.42
CA GLN A 37 9.14 -1.98 -8.24
C GLN A 37 9.79 -2.69 -7.04
N THR A 38 11.10 -2.88 -7.07
CA THR A 38 11.88 -3.39 -5.92
C THR A 38 12.19 -2.28 -4.93
N TYR A 39 12.55 -2.63 -3.69
CA TYR A 39 12.95 -1.63 -2.71
C TYR A 39 14.20 -0.85 -3.13
N GLN A 40 15.09 -1.50 -3.88
CA GLN A 40 16.26 -0.85 -4.45
C GLN A 40 15.86 0.25 -5.44
N VAL A 41 14.95 -0.03 -6.38
CA VAL A 41 14.47 0.95 -7.36
C VAL A 41 13.79 2.13 -6.65
N ILE A 42 12.91 1.86 -5.68
CA ILE A 42 12.23 2.89 -4.90
C ILE A 42 13.23 3.78 -4.14
N ALA A 43 14.29 3.17 -3.59
CA ALA A 43 15.33 3.88 -2.87
C ALA A 43 16.15 4.78 -3.78
N GLU A 44 16.50 4.31 -4.98
CA GLU A 44 17.19 5.10 -6.00
C GLU A 44 16.35 6.32 -6.44
N GLU A 45 15.05 6.13 -6.66
CA GLU A 45 14.13 7.20 -7.07
C GLU A 45 13.97 8.31 -6.01
N CYS A 46 14.00 7.94 -4.72
CA CYS A 46 13.92 8.90 -3.62
C CYS A 46 15.26 9.28 -3.01
N GLN A 47 16.38 8.91 -3.63
CA GLN A 47 17.74 9.18 -3.14
C GLN A 47 17.97 8.75 -1.68
N HIS A 48 17.36 7.62 -1.29
CA HIS A 48 17.49 7.03 0.03
C HIS A 48 18.21 5.69 -0.04
N SER A 49 18.57 5.12 1.12
CA SER A 49 19.13 3.78 1.18
C SER A 49 18.03 2.73 1.09
N GLU A 50 18.32 1.60 0.44
CA GLU A 50 17.38 0.47 0.38
C GLU A 50 16.94 0.04 1.78
N SER A 51 17.87 -0.02 2.74
CA SER A 51 17.55 -0.36 4.14
C SER A 51 16.49 0.56 4.72
N ARG A 52 16.60 1.88 4.50
CA ARG A 52 15.62 2.84 5.00
C ARG A 52 14.24 2.62 4.38
N ILE A 53 14.18 2.36 3.08
CA ILE A 53 12.91 2.08 2.38
C ILE A 53 12.30 0.76 2.87
N ARG A 54 13.13 -0.26 3.16
CA ARG A 54 12.66 -1.53 3.73
C ARG A 54 12.07 -1.35 5.12
N ASP A 55 12.69 -0.54 5.97
CA ASP A 55 12.17 -0.25 7.31
C ASP A 55 10.82 0.46 7.24
N VAL A 56 10.70 1.48 6.38
CA VAL A 56 9.44 2.19 6.13
C VAL A 56 8.38 1.22 5.59
N GLY A 57 8.75 0.36 4.63
CA GLY A 57 7.85 -0.64 4.09
C GLY A 57 7.37 -1.64 5.14
N TYR A 58 8.26 -2.14 5.98
CA TYR A 58 7.91 -3.07 7.06
C TYR A 58 6.89 -2.46 8.03
N GLU A 59 7.11 -1.22 8.46
CA GLU A 59 6.17 -0.51 9.33
C GLU A 59 4.82 -0.33 8.64
N LEU A 60 4.82 0.07 7.37
CA LEU A 60 3.61 0.32 6.59
C LEU A 60 2.76 -0.95 6.42
N TRP A 61 3.39 -2.08 6.07
CA TRP A 61 2.68 -3.35 5.93
C TRP A 61 2.09 -3.82 7.26
N ASN A 62 2.81 -3.65 8.37
CA ASN A 62 2.30 -3.99 9.69
C ASN A 62 1.09 -3.13 10.09
N LEU A 63 1.11 -1.83 9.78
CA LEU A 63 -0.02 -0.94 10.04
C LEU A 63 -1.25 -1.32 9.20
N LEU A 64 -1.07 -1.57 7.91
CA LEU A 64 -2.14 -2.03 7.03
C LEU A 64 -2.69 -3.40 7.46
N SER A 65 -1.81 -4.29 7.91
CA SER A 65 -2.22 -5.60 8.44
C SER A 65 -3.14 -5.46 9.64
N LYS A 66 -2.79 -4.56 10.58
CA LYS A 66 -3.64 -4.26 11.73
C LYS A 66 -4.94 -3.58 11.34
N ALA A 67 -4.92 -2.73 10.30
CA ALA A 67 -6.11 -2.00 9.84
C ALA A 67 -7.13 -2.94 9.18
N LEU A 68 -6.66 -3.88 8.36
CA LEU A 68 -7.49 -4.80 7.59
C LEU A 68 -7.78 -6.12 8.33
N GLY A 69 -7.01 -6.43 9.38
CA GLY A 69 -7.12 -7.71 10.09
C GLY A 69 -6.52 -8.90 9.33
N GLU A 70 -5.71 -8.64 8.30
CA GLU A 70 -5.07 -9.64 7.44
C GLU A 70 -3.55 -9.44 7.38
N ASP A 71 -2.77 -10.48 7.08
CA ASP A 71 -1.31 -10.37 6.92
C ASP A 71 -0.95 -9.73 5.58
N ILE A 72 -0.78 -8.41 5.58
CA ILE A 72 -0.37 -7.62 4.42
C ILE A 72 1.16 -7.60 4.33
N LYS A 73 1.66 -7.85 3.12
CA LYS A 73 3.07 -7.84 2.72
C LYS A 73 3.18 -7.17 1.36
N LYS A 74 4.38 -6.70 1.01
CA LYS A 74 4.63 -6.10 -0.31
C LYS A 74 4.11 -6.96 -1.48
N ASN A 75 4.29 -8.28 -1.42
CA ASN A 75 3.95 -9.19 -2.53
C ASN A 75 2.45 -9.49 -2.66
N ASN A 76 1.67 -9.36 -1.59
CA ASN A 76 0.23 -9.58 -1.61
C ASN A 76 -0.57 -8.27 -1.58
N PHE A 77 0.08 -7.13 -1.27
CA PHE A 77 -0.54 -5.81 -1.19
C PHE A 77 -1.39 -5.50 -2.42
N CYS A 78 -0.82 -5.58 -3.63
CA CYS A 78 -1.55 -5.28 -4.85
C CYS A 78 -2.79 -6.18 -4.99
N SER A 79 -2.61 -7.50 -4.86
CA SER A 79 -3.70 -8.47 -4.98
C SER A 79 -4.78 -8.34 -3.89
N THR A 80 -4.42 -7.97 -2.65
CA THR A 80 -5.40 -7.75 -1.58
C THR A 80 -6.28 -6.54 -1.89
N PHE A 81 -5.68 -5.43 -2.31
CA PHE A 81 -6.45 -4.22 -2.62
C PHE A 81 -7.24 -4.33 -3.93
N GLU A 82 -6.74 -5.10 -4.91
CA GLU A 82 -7.53 -5.46 -6.09
C GLU A 82 -8.78 -6.29 -5.70
N LYS A 83 -8.66 -7.22 -4.74
CA LYS A 83 -9.81 -7.98 -4.22
C LYS A 83 -10.79 -7.11 -3.46
N LEU A 84 -10.32 -6.22 -2.58
CA LEU A 84 -11.18 -5.26 -1.86
C LEU A 84 -12.01 -4.41 -2.82
N ASN A 85 -11.42 -4.04 -3.97
CA ASN A 85 -12.14 -3.35 -5.03
C ASN A 85 -13.26 -4.22 -5.61
N ILE A 86 -12.99 -5.48 -5.90
CA ILE A 86 -13.97 -6.42 -6.47
C ILE A 86 -15.11 -6.69 -5.47
N GLU A 87 -14.83 -6.84 -4.19
CA GLU A 87 -15.88 -7.04 -3.16
C GLU A 87 -16.78 -5.81 -2.98
N SER A 88 -16.25 -4.61 -3.22
CA SER A 88 -17.04 -3.37 -3.21
C SER A 88 -17.97 -3.22 -4.43
N TYR A 89 -17.76 -4.03 -5.47
CA TYR A 89 -18.63 -4.15 -6.64
C TYR A 89 -19.12 -5.61 -6.77
N PRO A 90 -20.10 -6.04 -5.95
CA PRO A 90 -20.70 -7.34 -6.17
C PRO A 90 -21.40 -7.30 -7.53
N ASN A 91 -20.84 -8.04 -8.49
CA ASN A 91 -21.40 -8.40 -9.79
C ASN A 91 -22.84 -7.92 -10.04
N SER A 92 -22.98 -6.88 -10.86
CA SER A 92 -24.04 -6.89 -11.86
C SER A 92 -23.71 -8.04 -12.83
N SER A 93 -24.33 -9.19 -12.62
CA SER A 93 -24.24 -10.37 -13.47
C SER A 93 -24.41 -10.03 -14.96
N PRO A 94 -23.58 -10.55 -15.88
CA PRO A 94 -24.01 -10.73 -17.25
C PRO A 94 -24.77 -12.06 -17.36
N LYS A 95 -25.99 -11.95 -17.89
CA LYS A 95 -26.85 -13.05 -18.37
C LYS A 95 -26.13 -13.95 -19.38
#